data_AF-A0A0H5AH93-F1
#
_entry.id   AF-A0A0H5AH93-F1
#
_cell.length_a   1.000
_cell.length_b   1.000
_cell.length_c   1.000
_cell.angle_alpha   90.00
_cell.angle_beta   90.00
_cell.angle_gamma   90.00
#
_symmetry.space_group_name_H-M   'P 1'
#
loop_
_entity.id
_entity.type
_entity.pdbx_description
1 polymer ?
#
loop_
_entity_poly.entity_id
_entity_poly.type
_entity_poly.pdbx_seq_one_letter_code
_entity_poly.pdbx_strand_id
1 'polypeptide(L)'
;MGAVPGVVLLLMLAALGIRAAPAPEECLKLTKAVTKADVQSVSGDWVLVWSIAENISTSNEWTKLKSSHVELRIHSGVIVLNERNMQKNNSCMTFKTNMTAGPESQNSFIYSSGKMEENGVVTELDENGTVKFFETCADCLSMDYNGPFGHDLFVYRRDGVHQNVEVLKAAQDDSQKLAECLGFSIREPFIYDGVSDFCHKKSSPDVKPGQD
;
A
#
# COMPACT_ATOMS: atom_id res chain seq x y z
N MET A 1 70.66 -19.68 -4.85
CA MET A 1 70.11 -18.38 -5.30
C MET A 1 69.35 -18.66 -6.58
N GLY A 2 68.05 -18.42 -6.74
CA GLY A 2 66.99 -17.95 -5.86
C GLY A 2 65.67 -18.30 -6.56
N ALA A 3 64.66 -18.73 -5.80
CA ALA A 3 63.34 -19.06 -6.31
C ALA A 3 62.61 -17.78 -6.71
N VAL A 4 62.00 -17.75 -7.89
CA VAL A 4 61.04 -16.71 -8.28
C VAL A 4 59.66 -17.19 -7.82
N PRO A 5 58.99 -16.54 -6.86
CA PRO A 5 57.66 -16.95 -6.45
C PRO A 5 56.65 -16.42 -7.47
N GLY A 6 55.92 -17.32 -8.12
CA GLY A 6 54.72 -16.98 -8.87
C GLY A 6 53.66 -16.46 -7.90
N VAL A 7 53.40 -15.15 -7.92
CA VAL A 7 52.30 -14.55 -7.17
C VAL A 7 51.02 -14.87 -7.92
N VAL A 8 50.25 -15.83 -7.40
CA VAL A 8 48.87 -16.06 -7.83
C VAL A 8 48.01 -14.97 -7.17
N LEU A 9 47.56 -14.00 -7.95
CA LEU A 9 46.64 -12.97 -7.50
C LEU A 9 45.21 -13.56 -7.49
N LEU A 10 44.76 -14.00 -6.31
CA LEU A 10 43.36 -14.36 -6.07
C LEU A 10 42.52 -13.08 -6.00
N LEU A 11 41.81 -12.76 -7.08
CA LEU A 11 40.77 -11.74 -7.10
C LEU A 11 39.55 -12.24 -6.31
N MET A 12 39.51 -11.90 -5.02
CA MET A 12 38.29 -12.04 -4.22
C MET A 12 37.33 -10.92 -4.64
N LEU A 13 36.37 -11.24 -5.52
CA LEU A 13 35.21 -10.38 -5.73
C LEU A 13 34.41 -10.34 -4.42
N ALA A 14 34.63 -9.31 -3.63
CA ALA A 14 33.67 -8.91 -2.62
C ALA A 14 32.40 -8.49 -3.37
N ALA A 15 31.41 -9.40 -3.43
CA ALA A 15 30.06 -9.05 -3.80
C ALA A 15 29.53 -8.10 -2.73
N LEU A 16 29.78 -6.80 -2.91
CA LEU A 16 28.89 -5.78 -2.39
C LEU A 16 27.50 -6.22 -2.85
N GLY A 17 26.60 -6.52 -1.91
CA GLY A 17 25.28 -7.10 -2.15
C GLY A 17 24.36 -6.17 -2.92
N ILE A 18 24.71 -5.87 -4.17
CA ILE A 18 23.89 -5.17 -5.14
C ILE A 18 22.89 -6.22 -5.60
N ARG A 19 21.69 -6.19 -5.02
CA ARG A 19 20.54 -6.89 -5.58
C ARG A 19 20.40 -6.40 -7.03
N ALA A 20 20.43 -7.32 -7.99
CA ALA A 20 20.18 -6.97 -9.39
C ALA A 20 18.77 -6.40 -9.50
N ALA A 21 18.61 -5.35 -10.31
CA ALA A 21 17.28 -4.80 -10.60
C ALA A 21 16.38 -5.91 -11.19
N PRO A 22 15.06 -5.87 -10.94
CA PRO A 22 14.14 -6.87 -11.46
C PRO A 22 14.21 -6.92 -13.00
N ALA A 23 14.06 -8.11 -13.57
CA ALA A 23 14.08 -8.28 -15.02
C ALA A 23 12.84 -7.61 -15.65
N PRO A 24 12.91 -7.09 -16.89
CA PRO A 24 11.77 -6.46 -17.55
C PRO A 24 10.52 -7.36 -17.60
N GLU A 25 10.69 -8.66 -17.83
CA GLU A 25 9.60 -9.63 -17.88
C GLU A 25 8.95 -9.83 -16.51
N GLU A 26 9.74 -9.77 -15.44
CA GLU A 26 9.24 -9.83 -14.06
C GLU A 26 8.43 -8.56 -13.74
N CYS A 27 8.92 -7.39 -14.14
CA CYS A 27 8.18 -6.14 -13.98
C CYS A 27 6.87 -6.12 -14.76
N LEU A 28 6.83 -6.64 -15.99
CA LEU A 28 5.60 -6.73 -16.77
C LEU A 28 4.53 -7.59 -16.09
N LYS A 29 4.96 -8.64 -15.36
CA LYS A 29 4.04 -9.49 -14.59
C LYS A 29 3.56 -8.78 -13.33
N LEU A 30 4.45 -8.14 -12.57
CA LEU A 30 4.14 -7.47 -11.30
C LEU A 30 3.30 -6.19 -11.50
N THR A 31 3.50 -5.49 -12.61
CA THR A 31 2.85 -4.18 -12.89
C THR A 31 1.63 -4.31 -13.82
N LYS A 32 1.08 -5.53 -13.97
CA LYS A 32 -0.17 -5.72 -14.72
C LYS A 32 -1.33 -5.08 -13.97
N ALA A 33 -1.71 -3.88 -14.40
CA ALA A 33 -2.76 -3.12 -13.75
C ALA A 33 -4.17 -3.70 -14.00
N VAL A 34 -5.02 -3.63 -12.98
CA VAL A 34 -6.45 -3.97 -13.05
C VAL A 34 -7.15 -3.00 -13.98
N THR A 35 -7.99 -3.55 -14.86
CA THR A 35 -8.76 -2.79 -15.82
C THR A 35 -10.13 -2.40 -15.26
N LYS A 36 -10.80 -1.43 -15.88
CA LYS A 36 -12.19 -1.08 -15.58
C LYS A 36 -13.13 -2.28 -15.70
N ALA A 37 -12.88 -3.19 -16.64
CA ALA A 37 -13.69 -4.39 -16.82
C ALA A 37 -13.55 -5.37 -15.65
N ASP A 38 -12.35 -5.41 -15.05
CA ASP A 38 -11.99 -6.34 -13.98
C ASP A 38 -12.09 -5.70 -12.59
N VAL A 39 -12.56 -4.46 -12.47
CA VAL A 39 -12.54 -3.67 -11.23
C VAL A 39 -13.25 -4.35 -10.04
N GLN A 40 -14.18 -5.27 -10.28
CA GLN A 40 -14.83 -6.02 -9.19
C GLN A 40 -13.86 -6.89 -8.39
N SER A 41 -12.75 -7.30 -9.00
CA SER A 41 -11.68 -8.09 -8.37
C SER A 41 -11.06 -7.40 -7.15
N VAL A 42 -11.01 -6.06 -7.14
CA VAL A 42 -10.45 -5.28 -6.01
C VAL A 42 -11.38 -5.23 -4.79
N SER A 43 -12.64 -5.66 -4.92
CA SER A 43 -13.58 -5.63 -3.79
C SER A 43 -13.13 -6.54 -2.68
N GLY A 44 -13.15 -6.03 -1.45
CA GLY A 44 -12.82 -6.83 -0.29
C GLY A 44 -12.46 -6.01 0.93
N ASP A 45 -12.10 -6.74 1.97
CA ASP A 45 -11.54 -6.21 3.21
C ASP A 45 -10.05 -6.56 3.22
N TRP A 46 -9.24 -5.54 3.43
CA TRP A 46 -7.81 -5.54 3.16
C TRP A 46 -7.06 -4.94 4.35
N VAL A 47 -5.87 -5.46 4.64
CA VAL A 47 -4.97 -4.95 5.66
C VAL A 47 -3.69 -4.48 4.97
N LEU A 48 -3.27 -3.25 5.26
CA LEU A 48 -1.99 -2.74 4.76
C LEU A 48 -0.85 -3.48 5.45
N VAL A 49 -0.01 -4.15 4.68
CA VAL A 49 1.12 -4.92 5.22
C VAL A 49 2.47 -4.30 4.91
N TRP A 50 2.53 -3.49 3.86
CA TRP A 50 3.74 -2.80 3.44
C TRP A 50 3.38 -1.55 2.66
N SER A 51 4.09 -0.44 2.85
CA SER A 51 3.99 0.70 1.95
C SER A 51 5.29 1.47 1.86
N ILE A 52 5.42 2.24 0.79
CA ILE A 52 6.49 3.22 0.63
C ILE A 52 5.92 4.50 0.03
N ALA A 53 6.52 5.62 0.38
CA ALA A 53 6.10 6.94 -0.06
C ALA A 53 7.29 7.76 -0.53
N GLU A 54 7.10 8.53 -1.60
CA GLU A 54 8.04 9.52 -2.12
C GLU A 54 7.32 10.84 -2.41
N ASN A 55 8.09 11.92 -2.56
CA ASN A 55 7.55 13.27 -2.81
C ASN A 55 6.48 13.67 -1.78
N ILE A 56 6.71 13.28 -0.53
CA ILE A 56 5.76 13.31 0.57
C ILE A 56 5.44 14.77 0.95
N SER A 57 4.14 15.10 0.98
CA SER A 57 3.66 16.36 1.57
C SER A 57 3.77 16.33 3.10
N THR A 58 3.94 17.49 3.75
CA THR A 58 3.90 17.58 5.22
C THR A 58 2.56 17.14 5.82
N SER A 59 1.50 17.08 5.01
CA SER A 59 0.16 16.60 5.36
C SER A 59 -0.06 15.09 5.14
N ASN A 60 0.97 14.32 4.75
CA ASN A 60 0.82 12.88 4.52
C ASN A 60 0.76 12.10 5.84
N GLU A 61 -0.46 11.87 6.31
CA GLU A 61 -0.75 11.11 7.54
C GLU A 61 -0.43 9.60 7.42
N TRP A 62 -0.32 9.05 6.21
CA TRP A 62 0.00 7.63 5.98
C TRP A 62 1.43 7.25 6.41
N THR A 63 2.31 8.25 6.59
CA THR A 63 3.66 8.03 7.16
C THR A 63 3.65 7.75 8.67
N LYS A 64 2.54 8.06 9.36
CA LYS A 64 2.38 7.94 10.82
C LYS A 64 1.61 6.69 11.24
N LEU A 65 1.37 5.77 10.31
CA LEU A 65 0.58 4.57 10.56
C LEU A 65 1.28 3.58 11.47
N LYS A 66 0.46 2.92 12.30
CA LYS A 66 0.76 1.70 13.04
C LYS A 66 0.06 0.50 12.40
N SER A 67 -1.19 0.68 11.96
CA SER A 67 -1.95 -0.30 11.18
C SER A 67 -2.99 0.42 10.31
N SER A 68 -3.40 -0.22 9.21
CA SER A 68 -4.46 0.26 8.32
C SER A 68 -5.33 -0.89 7.85
N HIS A 69 -6.64 -0.72 7.98
CA HIS A 69 -7.66 -1.62 7.45
C HIS A 69 -8.49 -0.89 6.42
N VAL A 70 -8.59 -1.44 5.21
CA VAL A 70 -9.28 -0.85 4.06
C VAL A 70 -10.46 -1.72 3.64
N GLU A 71 -11.63 -1.12 3.51
CA GLU A 71 -12.81 -1.72 2.90
C GLU A 71 -12.98 -1.14 1.50
N LEU A 72 -12.86 -1.97 0.47
CA LEU A 72 -13.16 -1.61 -0.92
C LEU A 72 -14.47 -2.26 -1.34
N ARG A 73 -15.43 -1.44 -1.75
CA ARG A 73 -16.74 -1.88 -2.27
C ARG A 73 -17.01 -1.23 -3.61
N ILE A 74 -17.46 -2.02 -4.59
CA ILE A 74 -17.66 -1.52 -5.95
C ILE A 74 -19.14 -1.51 -6.28
N HIS A 75 -19.65 -0.33 -6.62
CA HIS A 75 -21.05 -0.13 -7.02
C HIS A 75 -21.08 0.59 -8.37
N SER A 76 -21.63 -0.08 -9.39
CA SER A 76 -21.75 0.49 -10.75
C SER A 76 -20.42 1.05 -11.31
N GLY A 77 -19.30 0.40 -10.99
CA GLY A 77 -17.96 0.81 -11.43
C GLY A 77 -17.32 1.94 -10.61
N VAL A 78 -17.98 2.41 -9.55
CA VAL A 78 -17.40 3.32 -8.55
C VAL A 78 -16.81 2.49 -7.42
N ILE A 79 -15.53 2.72 -7.11
CA ILE A 79 -14.85 2.11 -5.97
C ILE A 79 -15.07 3.02 -4.77
N VAL A 80 -15.73 2.51 -3.74
CA VAL A 80 -15.90 3.18 -2.46
C VAL A 80 -14.85 2.64 -1.51
N LEU A 81 -13.94 3.51 -1.08
CA LEU A 81 -12.89 3.21 -0.11
C LEU A 81 -13.31 3.74 1.26
N ASN A 82 -13.24 2.87 2.26
CA ASN A 82 -13.36 3.23 3.66
C ASN A 82 -12.17 2.63 4.43
N GLU A 83 -11.27 3.50 4.85
CA GLU A 83 -10.03 3.15 5.52
C GLU A 83 -10.08 3.55 6.99
N ARG A 84 -9.57 2.67 7.84
CA ARG A 84 -9.46 2.85 9.29
C ARG A 84 -8.02 2.63 9.71
N ASN A 85 -7.43 3.69 10.25
CA ASN A 85 -6.01 3.81 10.51
C ASN A 85 -5.76 3.99 12.01
N MET A 86 -4.96 3.11 12.58
CA MET A 86 -4.34 3.34 13.88
C MET A 86 -3.04 4.08 13.66
N GLN A 87 -2.88 5.25 14.26
CA GLN A 87 -1.64 6.01 14.20
C GLN A 87 -0.64 5.54 15.27
N LYS A 88 0.64 5.88 15.11
CA LYS A 88 1.73 5.56 16.06
C LYS A 88 1.49 6.13 17.47
N ASN A 89 0.74 7.23 17.59
CA ASN A 89 0.30 7.81 18.86
C ASN A 89 -0.95 7.13 19.45
N ASN A 90 -1.43 6.05 18.83
CA ASN A 90 -2.67 5.33 19.13
C ASN A 90 -3.97 6.17 18.95
N SER A 91 -3.93 7.25 18.16
CA SER A 91 -5.15 7.92 17.69
C SER A 91 -5.76 7.14 16.54
N CYS A 92 -7.09 7.26 16.41
CA CYS A 92 -7.83 6.70 15.28
C CYS A 92 -8.12 7.75 14.23
N MET A 93 -7.75 7.44 12.99
CA MET A 93 -8.07 8.20 11.80
C MET A 93 -8.93 7.35 10.87
N THR A 94 -9.95 7.94 10.27
CA THR A 94 -10.69 7.29 9.19
C THR A 94 -10.59 8.13 7.93
N PHE A 95 -10.45 7.47 6.79
CA PHE A 95 -10.40 8.12 5.49
C PHE A 95 -11.44 7.47 4.57
N LYS A 96 -12.22 8.30 3.89
CA LYS A 96 -13.25 7.85 2.94
C LYS A 96 -13.11 8.60 1.64
N THR A 97 -13.13 7.86 0.53
CA THR A 97 -13.13 8.45 -0.80
C THR A 97 -13.85 7.55 -1.79
N ASN A 98 -14.27 8.14 -2.90
CA ASN A 98 -14.83 7.42 -4.04
C ASN A 98 -13.89 7.59 -5.23
N MET A 99 -13.56 6.48 -5.89
CA MET A 99 -12.74 6.48 -7.09
C MET A 99 -13.59 6.04 -8.29
N THR A 100 -13.33 6.64 -9.44
CA THR A 100 -13.98 6.32 -10.71
C THR A 100 -12.93 6.07 -11.78
N ALA A 101 -13.29 5.35 -12.85
CA ALA A 101 -12.37 5.13 -13.96
C ALA A 101 -11.95 6.48 -14.59
N GLY A 102 -10.65 6.67 -14.79
CA GLY A 102 -10.12 7.84 -15.45
C GLY A 102 -10.54 7.90 -16.93
N PRO A 103 -10.61 9.11 -17.52
CA PRO A 103 -11.08 9.28 -18.89
C PRO A 103 -10.09 8.74 -19.95
N GLU A 104 -8.80 8.68 -19.62
CA GLU A 104 -7.72 8.43 -20.59
C GLU A 104 -7.20 6.99 -20.62
N SER A 105 -7.41 6.22 -19.54
CA SER A 105 -6.83 4.88 -19.39
C SER A 105 -7.85 3.90 -18.83
N GLN A 106 -7.87 2.68 -19.39
CA GLN A 106 -8.70 1.60 -18.86
C GLN A 106 -8.23 1.09 -17.50
N ASN A 107 -7.02 1.45 -17.06
CA ASN A 107 -6.36 0.85 -15.89
C ASN A 107 -5.98 1.91 -14.85
N SER A 108 -6.53 3.11 -14.96
CA SER A 108 -6.32 4.20 -14.00
C SER A 108 -7.67 4.64 -13.45
N PHE A 109 -7.67 4.93 -12.16
CA PHE A 109 -8.81 5.47 -11.43
C PHE A 109 -8.44 6.86 -10.92
N ILE A 110 -9.45 7.69 -10.74
CA ILE A 110 -9.31 9.04 -10.21
C ILE A 110 -10.23 9.17 -8.99
N TYR A 111 -9.76 9.87 -7.97
CA TYR A 111 -10.64 10.49 -6.99
C TYR A 111 -10.37 11.99 -6.96
N SER A 112 -11.43 12.75 -6.70
CA SER A 112 -11.42 14.21 -6.66
C SER A 112 -11.67 14.75 -5.25
N SER A 113 -12.09 13.91 -4.31
CA SER A 113 -12.32 14.33 -2.94
C SER A 113 -12.17 13.20 -1.93
N GLY A 114 -11.85 13.57 -0.71
CA GLY A 114 -11.74 12.67 0.43
C GLY A 114 -12.36 13.29 1.67
N LYS A 115 -12.73 12.44 2.62
CA LYS A 115 -13.15 12.82 3.96
C LYS A 115 -12.24 12.14 4.96
N MET A 116 -11.48 12.93 5.68
CA MET A 116 -10.65 12.46 6.78
C MET A 116 -11.32 12.83 8.11
N GLU A 117 -11.37 11.89 9.04
CA GLU A 117 -11.83 12.15 10.41
C GLU A 117 -10.77 11.68 11.39
N GLU A 118 -10.30 12.58 12.25
CA GLU A 118 -9.38 12.27 13.34
C GLU A 118 -9.89 12.90 14.63
N ASN A 119 -9.96 12.13 15.72
CA ASN A 119 -10.40 12.61 17.03
C ASN A 119 -11.77 13.33 17.00
N GLY A 120 -12.66 12.94 16.08
CA GLY A 120 -13.99 13.54 15.89
C GLY A 120 -14.00 14.83 15.07
N VAL A 121 -12.84 15.33 14.64
CA VAL A 121 -12.73 16.46 13.71
C VAL A 121 -12.75 15.91 12.29
N VAL A 122 -13.65 16.45 11.48
CA VAL A 122 -13.80 16.09 10.07
C VAL A 122 -13.13 17.15 9.20
N THR A 123 -12.26 16.71 8.31
CA THR A 123 -11.62 17.51 7.27
C THR A 123 -12.07 17.00 5.90
N GLU A 124 -12.67 17.89 5.11
CA GLU A 124 -12.93 17.63 3.70
C GLU A 124 -11.69 17.99 2.89
N LEU A 125 -11.35 17.11 1.95
CA LEU A 125 -10.15 17.20 1.13
C LEU A 125 -10.62 17.28 -0.32
N ASP A 126 -10.32 18.39 -0.99
CA ASP A 126 -10.61 18.59 -2.41
C ASP A 126 -9.32 18.36 -3.19
N GLU A 127 -9.18 17.17 -3.77
CA GLU A 127 -7.88 16.63 -4.15
C GLU A 127 -8.00 15.75 -5.38
N ASN A 128 -7.18 16.03 -6.38
CA ASN A 128 -7.09 15.20 -7.58
C ASN A 128 -5.93 14.22 -7.46
N GLY A 129 -6.27 12.94 -7.29
CA GLY A 129 -5.32 11.84 -7.26
C GLY A 129 -5.58 10.83 -8.37
N THR A 130 -4.53 10.16 -8.81
CA THR A 130 -4.61 8.99 -9.70
C THR A 130 -4.25 7.73 -8.93
N VAL A 131 -4.98 6.66 -9.20
CA VAL A 131 -4.79 5.35 -8.56
C VAL A 131 -4.71 4.26 -9.63
N LYS A 132 -3.77 3.35 -9.47
CA LYS A 132 -3.71 2.08 -10.22
C LYS A 132 -3.70 0.92 -9.23
N PHE A 133 -4.47 -0.12 -9.53
CA PHE A 133 -4.48 -1.34 -8.75
C PHE A 133 -3.71 -2.45 -9.47
N PHE A 134 -3.00 -3.29 -8.73
CA PHE A 134 -2.33 -4.48 -9.23
C PHE A 134 -2.75 -5.69 -8.38
N GLU A 135 -3.27 -6.73 -9.01
CA GLU A 135 -3.51 -8.02 -8.35
C GLU A 135 -2.32 -8.94 -8.58
N THR A 136 -1.51 -9.14 -7.54
CA THR A 136 -0.31 -9.97 -7.63
C THR A 136 -0.57 -11.42 -7.22
N CYS A 137 -1.67 -11.69 -6.48
CA CYS A 137 -2.17 -13.01 -6.10
C CYS A 137 -3.64 -12.94 -5.63
N ALA A 138 -4.28 -14.08 -5.34
CA ALA A 138 -5.70 -14.13 -4.92
C ALA A 138 -6.03 -13.35 -3.63
N ASP A 139 -5.03 -13.22 -2.75
CA ASP A 139 -5.14 -12.52 -1.45
C ASP A 139 -4.17 -11.33 -1.37
N CYS A 140 -3.72 -10.81 -2.51
CA CYS A 140 -2.80 -9.69 -2.62
C CYS A 140 -3.43 -8.57 -3.45
N LEU A 141 -3.35 -7.35 -2.94
CA LEU A 141 -3.70 -6.16 -3.71
C LEU A 141 -2.62 -5.12 -3.51
N SER A 142 -2.21 -4.45 -4.58
CA SER A 142 -1.35 -3.27 -4.49
C SER A 142 -2.05 -2.07 -5.10
N MET A 143 -1.83 -0.90 -4.52
CA MET A 143 -2.38 0.36 -4.96
C MET A 143 -1.25 1.37 -5.12
N ASP A 144 -0.97 1.75 -6.35
CA ASP A 144 -0.09 2.87 -6.71
C ASP A 144 -0.95 4.14 -6.76
N TYR A 145 -0.67 5.06 -5.85
CA TYR A 145 -1.33 6.33 -5.73
C TYR A 145 -0.35 7.46 -6.04
N ASN A 146 -0.80 8.42 -6.83
CA ASN A 146 -0.08 9.67 -7.06
C ASN A 146 -1.04 10.85 -6.96
N GLY A 147 -0.75 11.79 -6.06
CA GLY A 147 -1.60 12.96 -5.82
C GLY A 147 -1.03 13.92 -4.77
N PRO A 148 -1.88 14.75 -4.13
CA PRO A 148 -1.43 15.81 -3.21
C PRO A 148 -0.66 15.33 -1.97
N PHE A 149 -0.82 14.07 -1.55
CA PHE A 149 -0.07 13.50 -0.41
C PHE A 149 1.33 13.01 -0.79
N GLY A 150 1.59 12.83 -2.08
CA GLY A 150 2.81 12.26 -2.60
C GLY A 150 2.54 11.17 -3.62
N HIS A 151 3.57 10.37 -3.86
CA HIS A 151 3.52 9.13 -4.61
C HIS A 151 3.68 7.99 -3.61
N ASP A 152 2.62 7.24 -3.38
CA ASP A 152 2.56 6.17 -2.38
C ASP A 152 2.23 4.84 -3.05
N LEU A 153 3.00 3.81 -2.74
CA LEU A 153 2.65 2.43 -3.07
C LEU A 153 2.20 1.71 -1.81
N PHE A 154 0.96 1.27 -1.81
CA PHE A 154 0.37 0.47 -0.76
C PHE A 154 0.29 -0.99 -1.19
N VAL A 155 0.68 -1.91 -0.31
CA VAL A 155 0.58 -3.36 -0.53
C VAL A 155 -0.24 -3.96 0.60
N TYR A 156 -1.33 -4.62 0.20
CA TYR A 156 -2.35 -5.17 1.06
C TYR A 156 -2.40 -6.69 1.02
N ARG A 157 -2.88 -7.26 2.11
CA ARG A 157 -3.32 -8.66 2.20
C ARG A 157 -4.78 -8.73 2.56
N ARG A 158 -5.47 -9.77 2.12
CA ARG A 158 -6.87 -10.00 2.50
C ARG A 158 -6.99 -10.10 4.03
N ASP A 159 -8.06 -9.54 4.57
CA ASP A 159 -8.39 -9.72 5.98
C ASP A 159 -8.46 -11.22 6.33
N GLY A 160 -7.95 -11.58 7.52
CA GLY A 160 -7.73 -12.96 7.96
C GLY A 160 -6.45 -13.65 7.47
N VAL A 161 -5.77 -13.15 6.42
CA VAL A 161 -4.52 -13.75 5.87
C VAL A 161 -3.27 -12.96 6.30
N HIS A 162 -3.45 -11.78 6.88
CA HIS A 162 -2.41 -10.80 7.21
C HIS A 162 -1.59 -11.11 8.47
N GLN A 163 -1.91 -12.15 9.24
CA GLN A 163 -1.32 -12.38 10.58
C GLN A 163 -0.07 -13.26 10.55
N ASN A 164 0.22 -13.93 9.44
CA ASN A 164 1.39 -14.81 9.33
C ASN A 164 2.65 -13.97 9.06
N VAL A 165 3.38 -13.64 10.13
CA VAL A 165 4.57 -12.77 10.09
C VAL A 165 5.66 -13.31 9.18
N GLU A 166 5.85 -14.63 9.11
CA GLU A 166 6.84 -15.25 8.22
C GLU A 166 6.46 -15.05 6.74
N VAL A 167 5.17 -15.22 6.41
CA VAL A 167 4.65 -14.94 5.06
C VAL A 167 4.76 -13.45 4.73
N LEU A 168 4.46 -12.58 5.69
CA LEU A 168 4.64 -11.13 5.49
C LEU A 168 6.09 -10.77 5.20
N LYS A 169 7.04 -11.31 5.96
CA LYS A 169 8.47 -11.10 5.74
C LYS A 169 8.92 -11.62 4.38
N ALA A 170 8.49 -12.83 4.00
CA ALA A 170 8.80 -13.39 2.69
C ALA A 170 8.24 -12.54 1.54
N ALA A 171 7.07 -11.93 1.74
CA ALA A 171 6.43 -11.07 0.75
C ALA A 171 7.06 -9.67 0.63
N GLN A 172 7.94 -9.26 1.56
CA GLN A 172 8.61 -7.95 1.48
C GLN A 172 9.50 -7.84 0.25
N ASP A 173 10.15 -8.95 -0.14
CA ASP A 173 11.00 -9.01 -1.33
C ASP A 173 10.21 -8.72 -2.61
N ASP A 174 8.98 -9.22 -2.69
CA ASP A 174 8.08 -9.00 -3.83
C ASP A 174 7.52 -7.58 -3.83
N SER A 175 7.15 -7.04 -2.66
CA SER A 175 6.75 -5.63 -2.50
C SER A 175 7.86 -4.69 -2.95
N GLN A 176 9.11 -4.98 -2.56
CA GLN A 176 10.27 -4.20 -2.96
C GLN A 176 10.50 -4.26 -4.47
N LYS A 177 10.38 -5.45 -5.09
CA LYS A 177 10.50 -5.59 -6.55
C LYS A 177 9.42 -4.81 -7.29
N LEU A 178 8.17 -4.87 -6.82
CA LEU A 178 7.08 -4.09 -7.40
C LEU A 178 7.40 -2.59 -7.33
N ALA A 179 7.85 -2.11 -6.17
CA ALA A 179 8.26 -0.72 -5.99
C ALA A 179 9.41 -0.32 -6.93
N GLU A 180 10.43 -1.15 -7.07
CA GLU A 180 11.54 -0.96 -8.01
C GLU A 180 11.05 -0.91 -9.47
N CYS A 181 10.14 -1.81 -9.87
CA CYS A 181 9.53 -1.83 -11.20
C CYS A 181 8.67 -0.58 -11.49
N LEU A 182 8.10 0.02 -10.46
CA LEU A 182 7.34 1.28 -10.53
C LEU A 182 8.23 2.52 -10.37
N GLY A 183 9.54 2.34 -10.13
CA GLY A 183 10.52 3.43 -10.07
C GLY A 183 10.68 4.10 -8.70
N PHE A 184 10.18 3.50 -7.62
CA PHE A 184 10.38 4.02 -6.26
C PHE A 184 11.82 3.81 -5.78
N SER A 185 12.37 4.78 -5.04
CA SER A 185 13.60 4.62 -4.27
C SER A 185 13.28 4.00 -2.91
N ILE A 186 13.79 2.80 -2.66
CA ILE A 186 13.53 2.08 -1.42
C ILE A 186 14.35 2.68 -0.28
N ARG A 187 13.68 3.38 0.65
CA ARG A 187 14.28 3.95 1.86
C ARG A 187 13.66 3.32 3.11
N GLU A 188 12.63 3.96 3.66
CA GLU A 188 11.99 3.56 4.91
C GLU A 188 10.55 3.14 4.63
N PRO A 189 10.31 1.85 4.33
CA PRO A 189 8.95 1.37 4.14
C PRO A 189 8.23 1.25 5.49
N PHE A 190 6.91 1.44 5.45
CA PHE A 190 6.03 0.90 6.48
C PHE A 190 6.00 -0.62 6.37
N ILE A 191 6.04 -1.30 7.51
CA ILE A 191 5.92 -2.76 7.62
C ILE A 191 4.96 -3.06 8.76
N TYR A 192 3.88 -3.79 8.46
CA TYR A 192 2.94 -4.25 9.47
C TYR A 192 3.56 -5.35 10.33
N ASP A 193 3.31 -5.30 11.63
CA ASP A 193 3.90 -6.20 12.63
C ASP A 193 3.15 -7.54 12.78
N GLY A 194 2.01 -7.70 12.09
CA GLY A 194 1.17 -8.90 12.18
C GLY A 194 0.25 -8.95 13.40
N VAL A 195 0.33 -7.98 14.32
CA VAL A 195 -0.30 -8.06 15.65
C VAL A 195 -0.98 -6.76 16.10
N SER A 196 -0.65 -5.62 15.49
CA SER A 196 -1.26 -4.34 15.82
C SER A 196 -2.75 -4.33 15.46
N ASP A 197 -3.59 -4.02 16.45
CA ASP A 197 -5.03 -3.90 16.29
C ASP A 197 -5.39 -2.72 15.38
N PHE A 198 -6.63 -2.72 14.89
CA PHE A 198 -7.18 -1.69 14.02
C PHE A 198 -8.14 -0.79 14.77
N CYS A 199 -8.41 0.37 14.20
CA CYS A 199 -9.55 1.15 14.65
C CYS A 199 -10.84 0.42 14.33
N HIS A 200 -11.64 0.16 15.37
CA HIS A 200 -12.94 -0.50 15.24
C HIS A 200 -13.96 0.43 14.59
N LYS A 201 -14.98 -0.15 13.96
CA LYS A 201 -16.14 0.63 13.50
C LYS A 201 -16.69 1.37 14.71
N LYS A 202 -16.89 2.69 14.61
CA LYS A 202 -17.74 3.39 15.57
C LYS A 202 -19.10 2.71 15.51
N SER A 203 -19.51 2.07 16.60
CA SER A 203 -20.89 1.64 16.76
C SER A 203 -21.77 2.86 16.54
N SER A 204 -22.90 2.69 15.82
CA SER A 204 -23.95 3.72 15.81
C SER A 204 -24.24 4.12 17.26
N PRO A 205 -24.54 5.40 17.53
CA PRO A 205 -24.81 5.84 18.89
C PRO A 205 -25.88 4.93 19.50
N ASP A 206 -25.61 4.44 20.72
CA ASP A 206 -26.58 3.68 21.51
C ASP A 206 -27.91 4.41 21.45
N VAL A 207 -28.91 3.78 20.82
CA VAL A 207 -30.30 4.18 21.02
C VAL A 207 -30.54 3.92 22.50
N LYS A 208 -30.48 4.99 23.31
CA LYS A 208 -30.91 4.93 24.70
C LYS A 208 -32.26 4.21 24.73
N PRO A 209 -32.44 3.14 25.52
CA PRO A 209 -33.75 2.55 25.69
C PRO A 209 -34.67 3.67 26.17
N GLY A 210 -35.70 3.97 25.38
CA GLY A 210 -36.78 4.84 25.83
C GLY A 210 -37.33 4.25 27.12
N GLN A 211 -37.33 5.06 28.18
CA GLN A 211 -38.18 4.82 29.32
C GLN A 211 -39.60 5.13 28.86
N ASP A 212 -40.38 4.07 28.60
CA ASP A 212 -41.83 4.09 28.80
C ASP A 212 -42.12 3.68 30.25
#